data_AF-A0A7C6GJ22-F1
#
_entry.id   AF-A0A7C6GJ22-F1
#
_cell.length_a   1.000
_cell.length_b   1.000
_cell.length_c   1.000
_cell.angle_alpha   90.00
_cell.angle_beta   90.00
_cell.angle_gamma   90.00
#
_symmetry.space_group_name_H-M   'P 1'
#
loop_
_entity.id
_entity.type
_entity.pdbx_description
1 polymer ?
#
loop_
_entity_poly.entity_id
_entity_poly.type
_entity_poly.pdbx_seq_one_letter_code
_entity_poly.pdbx_strand_id
1 'polypeptide(L)'
;MTTPSLAVIILAGVLVATGAYLVMERTLTRIIIGLALMGHGVNVLILAAGGGAGRPALLDGTDPSTMSDPLPQAMMLTAIVIGLGTTAFGMALAYRSWSLTGHDEVVDDVEDRRLARRAAKARLDERLTEQVTGAEDPGIDYDALSVEDEEDQP
;
A
#
# COMPACT_ATOMS: atom_id res chain seq x y z
N MET A 1 19.32 -26.24 -19.84
CA MET A 1 18.15 -25.38 -19.61
C MET A 1 17.40 -25.96 -18.42
N THR A 2 17.71 -25.51 -17.20
CA THR A 2 17.01 -26.00 -16.00
C THR A 2 15.73 -25.18 -15.86
N THR A 3 14.61 -25.74 -16.32
CA THR A 3 13.29 -25.17 -16.07
C THR A 3 13.06 -25.10 -14.56
N PRO A 4 12.73 -23.92 -13.99
CA PRO A 4 12.40 -23.81 -12.58
C PRO A 4 11.25 -24.75 -12.24
N SER A 5 11.33 -25.41 -11.07
CA SER A 5 10.30 -26.35 -10.64
C SER A 5 8.96 -25.62 -10.46
N LEU A 6 7.94 -26.06 -11.19
CA LEU A 6 6.58 -25.52 -11.08
C LEU A 6 6.07 -25.54 -9.64
N ALA A 7 6.44 -26.56 -8.86
CA ALA A 7 6.05 -26.66 -7.46
C ALA A 7 6.59 -25.49 -6.61
N VAL A 8 7.84 -25.06 -6.87
CA VAL A 8 8.48 -23.95 -6.14
C VAL A 8 7.84 -22.62 -6.52
N ILE A 9 7.51 -22.43 -7.80
CA ILE A 9 6.81 -21.22 -8.27
C ILE A 9 5.42 -21.13 -7.64
N ILE A 10 4.66 -22.24 -7.65
CA ILE A 10 3.32 -22.30 -7.05
C ILE A 10 3.42 -22.02 -5.54
N LEU A 11 4.36 -22.66 -4.83
CA LEU A 11 4.58 -22.42 -3.40
C LEU A 11 4.87 -20.95 -3.10
N ALA A 12 5.74 -20.32 -3.88
CA ALA A 12 6.06 -18.91 -3.72
C ALA A 12 4.84 -18.02 -3.98
N GLY A 13 4.05 -18.32 -5.02
CA GLY A 13 2.79 -17.64 -5.31
C GLY A 13 1.79 -17.76 -4.16
N VAL A 14 1.64 -18.95 -3.57
CA VAL A 14 0.76 -19.17 -2.41
C VAL A 14 1.25 -18.39 -1.19
N LEU A 15 2.55 -18.35 -0.92
CA LEU A 15 3.13 -17.56 0.17
C LEU A 15 2.85 -16.06 0.00
N VAL A 16 3.08 -15.53 -1.20
CA VAL A 16 2.82 -14.11 -1.53
C VAL A 16 1.33 -13.79 -1.46
N ALA A 17 0.47 -14.65 -2.01
CA ALA A 17 -0.99 -14.45 -1.97
C ALA A 17 -1.54 -14.51 -0.54
N THR A 18 -1.07 -15.46 0.27
CA THR A 18 -1.44 -15.56 1.69
C THR A 18 -0.93 -14.36 2.48
N GLY A 19 0.29 -13.89 2.20
CA GLY A 19 0.83 -12.68 2.78
C GLY A 19 0.02 -11.44 2.42
N ALA A 20 -0.36 -11.29 1.15
CA ALA A 20 -1.21 -10.21 0.67
C ALA A 20 -2.59 -10.26 1.33
N TYR A 21 -3.17 -11.45 1.50
CA TYR A 21 -4.43 -11.63 2.23
C TYR A 21 -4.33 -11.15 3.69
N LEU A 22 -3.27 -11.55 4.39
CA LEU A 22 -3.05 -11.16 5.79
C LEU A 22 -2.78 -9.66 5.98
N VAL A 23 -2.16 -9.00 5.00
CA VAL A 23 -1.94 -7.54 5.05
C VAL A 23 -3.25 -6.75 4.97
N MET A 24 -4.31 -7.34 4.39
CA MET A 24 -5.64 -6.72 4.36
C MET A 24 -6.43 -6.88 5.67
N GLU A 25 -5.88 -7.59 6.67
CA GLU A 25 -6.51 -7.72 7.97
C GLU A 25 -6.35 -6.47 8.84
N ARG A 26 -7.22 -6.32 9.85
CA ARG A 26 -7.23 -5.17 10.74
C ARG A 26 -6.27 -5.29 11.93
N THR A 27 -5.88 -6.50 12.32
CA THR A 27 -4.99 -6.69 13.48
C THR A 27 -3.53 -6.54 13.06
N LEU A 28 -2.79 -5.68 13.76
CA LEU A 28 -1.39 -5.36 13.46
C LEU A 28 -0.50 -6.61 13.44
N THR A 29 -0.73 -7.57 14.33
CA THR A 29 0.02 -8.83 14.37
C THR A 29 -0.18 -9.64 13.08
N ARG A 30 -1.42 -9.73 12.55
CA ARG A 30 -1.68 -10.44 11.28
C ARG A 30 -1.03 -9.73 10.10
N ILE A 31 -1.05 -8.40 10.08
CA ILE A 31 -0.36 -7.62 9.04
C ILE A 31 1.15 -7.93 9.05
N ILE A 32 1.78 -7.94 10.23
CA ILE A 32 3.21 -8.24 10.37
C ILE A 32 3.53 -9.68 9.91
N ILE A 33 2.71 -10.66 10.31
CA ILE A 33 2.86 -12.05 9.84
C ILE A 33 2.66 -12.14 8.32
N GLY A 34 1.74 -11.36 7.76
CA GLY A 34 1.52 -11.27 6.32
C GLY A 34 2.72 -10.73 5.57
N LEU A 35 3.34 -9.66 6.07
CA LEU A 35 4.58 -9.10 5.53
C LEU A 35 5.75 -10.10 5.62
N ALA A 36 5.87 -10.83 6.74
CA ALA A 36 6.90 -11.86 6.91
C ALA A 36 6.70 -13.02 5.91
N LEU A 37 5.48 -13.51 5.74
CA LEU A 37 5.13 -14.55 4.76
C LEU A 37 5.41 -14.11 3.32
N MET A 38 5.07 -12.88 2.97
CA MET A 38 5.37 -12.32 1.65
C MET A 38 6.88 -12.24 1.43
N GLY A 39 7.66 -11.82 2.43
CA GLY A 39 9.12 -11.82 2.38
C GLY A 39 9.72 -13.22 2.16
N HIS A 40 9.19 -14.24 2.83
CA HIS A 40 9.58 -15.63 2.56
C HIS A 40 9.24 -16.07 1.14
N GLY A 41 8.07 -15.72 0.62
CA GLY A 41 7.70 -16.00 -0.78
C GLY A 41 8.63 -15.34 -1.79
N VAL A 42 9.02 -14.09 -1.57
CA VAL A 42 10.00 -13.38 -2.40
C VAL A 42 11.37 -14.05 -2.36
N ASN A 43 11.83 -14.48 -1.17
CA ASN A 43 13.10 -15.22 -1.05
C ASN A 43 13.08 -16.52 -1.86
N VAL A 44 11.96 -17.24 -1.87
CA VAL A 44 11.78 -18.45 -2.70
C VAL A 44 11.80 -18.11 -4.20
N LEU A 45 11.24 -16.97 -4.63
CA LEU A 45 11.32 -16.52 -6.03
C LEU A 45 12.75 -16.17 -6.44
N ILE A 46 13.52 -15.49 -5.57
CA ILE A 46 14.93 -15.19 -5.81
C ILE A 46 15.73 -16.48 -5.95
N LEU A 47 15.48 -17.47 -5.10
CA LEU A 47 16.11 -18.79 -5.20
C LEU A 47 15.75 -19.49 -6.52
N ALA A 48 14.48 -19.46 -6.92
CA ALA A 48 14.04 -20.05 -8.18
C ALA A 48 14.64 -19.36 -9.42
N ALA A 49 14.94 -18.05 -9.33
CA ALA A 49 15.63 -17.29 -10.37
C ALA A 49 17.12 -17.64 -10.48
N GLY A 50 17.74 -18.13 -9.40
CA GLY A 50 19.17 -18.49 -9.35
C GLY A 50 19.56 -19.77 -10.08
N GLY A 51 18.62 -20.44 -10.74
CA GLY A 51 18.89 -21.59 -11.61
C GLY A 51 18.98 -22.93 -10.88
N GLY A 52 19.55 -23.92 -11.56
CA GLY A 52 19.59 -25.31 -11.10
C GLY A 52 20.44 -25.52 -9.85
N ALA A 53 20.17 -26.61 -9.13
CA ALA A 53 20.96 -27.03 -7.97
C ALA A 53 22.40 -27.35 -8.40
N GLY A 54 23.32 -26.43 -8.12
CA GLY A 54 24.76 -26.61 -8.26
C GLY A 54 25.42 -26.95 -6.93
N ARG A 55 26.71 -27.24 -6.97
CA ARG A 55 27.54 -27.34 -5.77
C ARG A 55 27.61 -25.96 -5.09
N PRO A 56 27.64 -25.92 -3.74
CA PRO A 56 27.71 -24.65 -3.04
C PRO A 56 28.98 -23.88 -3.45
N ALA A 57 28.87 -22.55 -3.47
CA ALA A 57 29.92 -21.67 -3.98
C ALA A 57 31.09 -21.53 -2.98
N LEU A 58 31.84 -22.61 -2.79
CA LEU A 58 33.08 -22.64 -2.01
C LEU A 58 34.28 -22.79 -2.94
N LEU A 59 35.39 -22.11 -2.60
CA LEU A 59 36.65 -22.11 -3.37
C LEU A 59 37.45 -23.42 -3.26
N ASP A 60 36.81 -24.55 -2.98
CA ASP A 60 37.47 -25.81 -2.61
C ASP A 60 37.71 -26.74 -3.82
N GLY A 61 38.24 -26.18 -4.92
CA GLY A 61 38.63 -26.96 -6.11
C GLY A 61 37.46 -27.54 -6.92
N THR A 62 36.23 -27.06 -6.71
CA THR A 62 35.06 -27.45 -7.49
C THR A 62 35.06 -26.73 -8.84
N ASP A 63 34.74 -27.45 -9.93
CA ASP A 63 34.60 -26.87 -11.27
C ASP A 63 33.57 -25.72 -11.26
N PRO A 64 33.95 -24.48 -11.63
CA PRO A 64 33.07 -23.31 -11.64
C PRO A 64 31.79 -23.52 -12.44
N SER A 65 31.80 -24.40 -13.44
CA SER A 65 30.62 -24.73 -14.26
C SER A 65 29.55 -25.54 -13.51
N THR A 66 29.90 -26.13 -12.37
CA THR A 66 29.00 -26.93 -11.52
C THR A 66 28.52 -26.18 -10.29
N MET A 67 28.95 -24.93 -10.12
CA MET A 67 28.68 -24.10 -8.94
C MET A 67 27.34 -23.38 -9.07
N SER A 68 26.61 -23.29 -7.96
CA SER A 68 25.40 -22.45 -7.86
C SER A 68 25.76 -20.97 -7.93
N ASP A 69 24.89 -20.15 -8.54
CA ASP A 69 25.11 -18.70 -8.61
C ASP A 69 25.14 -18.08 -7.20
N PRO A 70 26.26 -17.44 -6.79
CA PRO A 70 26.38 -16.81 -5.48
C PRO A 70 25.59 -15.51 -5.36
N LEU A 71 25.21 -14.86 -6.46
CA LEU A 71 24.55 -13.56 -6.45
C LEU A 71 23.13 -13.63 -5.82
N PRO A 72 22.22 -14.53 -6.24
CA PRO A 72 20.92 -14.72 -5.59
C PRO A 72 21.03 -15.10 -4.11
N GLN A 73 22.08 -15.85 -3.73
CA GLN A 73 22.30 -16.28 -2.35
C GLN A 73 22.64 -15.11 -1.43
N ALA A 74 23.55 -14.22 -1.86
CA ALA A 74 23.90 -13.01 -1.12
C ALA A 74 22.72 -12.04 -1.01
N MET A 75 21.94 -11.89 -2.09
CA MET A 75 20.71 -11.10 -2.09
C MET A 75 19.68 -11.63 -1.09
N MET A 76 19.49 -12.95 -1.06
CA MET A 76 18.58 -13.61 -0.11
C MET A 76 19.02 -13.40 1.34
N LEU A 77 20.32 -13.52 1.65
CA LEU A 77 20.82 -13.27 3.01
C LEU A 77 20.52 -11.83 3.47
N THR A 78 20.71 -10.86 2.59
CA THR A 78 20.42 -9.44 2.87
C THR A 78 18.92 -9.23 3.13
N ALA A 79 18.07 -9.83 2.28
CA ALA A 79 16.62 -9.77 2.45
C ALA A 79 16.15 -10.39 3.77
N ILE A 80 16.74 -11.52 4.19
CA ILE A 80 16.42 -12.18 5.47
C ILE A 80 16.74 -11.26 6.66
N VAL A 81 17.90 -10.61 6.67
CA VAL A 81 18.31 -9.73 7.77
C VAL A 81 17.39 -8.50 7.86
N ILE A 82 17.07 -7.88 6.72
CA ILE A 82 16.11 -6.76 6.67
C ILE A 82 14.74 -7.22 7.17
N GLY A 83 14.26 -8.37 6.69
CA GLY A 83 12.99 -8.95 7.11
C GLY A 83 12.94 -9.25 8.62
N LEU A 84 14.02 -9.78 9.20
CA LEU A 84 14.10 -10.00 10.64
C LEU A 84 14.07 -8.66 11.41
N GLY A 85 14.80 -7.65 10.93
CA GLY A 85 14.79 -6.31 11.53
C GLY A 85 13.42 -5.64 11.50
N THR A 86 12.76 -5.62 10.35
CA THR A 86 11.41 -5.02 10.20
C THR A 86 10.34 -5.81 10.94
N THR A 87 10.43 -7.14 10.97
CA THR A 87 9.49 -7.99 11.73
C THR A 87 9.67 -7.82 13.23
N ALA A 88 10.91 -7.79 13.73
CA ALA A 88 11.19 -7.57 15.14
C ALA A 88 10.73 -6.17 15.59
N PHE A 89 11.00 -5.16 14.77
CA PHE A 89 10.51 -3.80 15.00
C PHE A 89 8.98 -3.73 14.98
N GLY A 90 8.34 -4.33 13.97
CA GLY A 90 6.89 -4.42 13.88
C GLY A 90 6.27 -5.12 15.10
N MET A 91 6.84 -6.25 15.53
CA MET A 91 6.42 -6.96 16.74
C MET A 91 6.56 -6.11 18.00
N ALA A 92 7.65 -5.34 18.12
CA ALA A 92 7.84 -4.41 19.24
C ALA A 92 6.76 -3.31 19.25
N LEU A 93 6.40 -2.79 18.08
CA LEU A 93 5.30 -1.83 17.94
C LEU A 93 3.94 -2.46 18.26
N ALA A 94 3.68 -3.67 17.79
CA ALA A 94 2.44 -4.39 18.09
C ALA A 94 2.30 -4.65 19.59
N TYR A 95 3.38 -5.10 20.24
CA TYR A 95 3.42 -5.24 21.69
C TYR A 95 3.17 -3.91 22.40
N ARG A 96 3.83 -2.83 21.95
CA ARG A 96 3.64 -1.50 22.54
C ARG A 96 2.21 -0.99 22.36
N SER A 97 1.63 -1.17 21.18
CA SER A 97 0.24 -0.81 20.89
C SER A 97 -0.71 -1.55 21.84
N TRP A 98 -0.61 -2.88 21.89
CA TRP A 98 -1.40 -3.71 22.80
C TRP A 98 -1.25 -3.31 24.27
N SER A 99 -0.05 -2.96 24.72
CA SER A 99 0.18 -2.49 26.09
C SER A 99 -0.51 -1.15 26.42
N LEU A 100 -0.78 -0.31 25.42
CA LEU A 100 -1.40 1.01 25.59
C LEU A 100 -2.92 0.98 25.40
N THR A 101 -3.42 0.24 24.41
CA THR A 101 -4.86 0.20 24.02
C THR A 101 -5.58 -1.06 24.48
N GLY A 102 -4.86 -2.12 24.87
CA GLY A 102 -5.42 -3.42 25.23
C GLY A 102 -5.81 -4.31 24.04
N HIS A 103 -5.70 -3.80 22.81
CA HIS A 103 -5.92 -4.52 21.55
C HIS A 103 -4.95 -4.04 20.47
N ASP A 104 -4.66 -4.88 19.47
CA ASP A 104 -3.74 -4.56 18.37
C ASP A 104 -4.47 -4.22 17.05
N GLU A 105 -5.76 -3.89 17.13
CA GLU A 105 -6.56 -3.46 15.98
C GLU A 105 -6.11 -2.09 15.44
N VAL A 106 -5.90 -2.00 14.13
CA VAL A 106 -5.64 -0.77 13.39
C VAL A 106 -6.97 -0.05 13.16
N VAL A 107 -7.13 1.09 13.82
CA VAL A 107 -8.37 1.87 13.83
C VAL A 107 -8.44 2.80 12.62
N ASP A 108 -9.61 2.88 11.99
CA ASP A 108 -9.90 3.88 10.96
C ASP A 108 -10.03 5.26 11.61
N ASP A 109 -9.25 6.25 11.15
CA ASP A 109 -9.28 7.58 11.75
C ASP A 109 -10.65 8.25 11.54
N VAL A 110 -11.28 8.63 12.65
CA VAL A 110 -12.57 9.34 12.65
C VAL A 110 -12.44 10.75 12.08
N GLU A 111 -11.27 11.37 12.16
CA GLU A 111 -10.99 12.68 11.59
C GLU A 111 -10.92 12.62 10.07
N ASP A 112 -10.31 11.58 9.50
CA ASP A 112 -10.31 11.33 8.04
C ASP A 112 -11.73 11.24 7.48
N ARG A 113 -12.63 10.51 8.16
CA ARG A 113 -14.04 10.41 7.76
C ARG A 113 -14.76 11.75 7.85
N ARG A 114 -14.43 12.61 8.83
CA ARG A 114 -15.03 13.94 8.98
C ARG A 114 -14.53 14.88 7.89
N LEU A 115 -13.24 14.85 7.57
CA LEU A 115 -12.65 15.66 6.52
C LEU A 115 -13.20 15.27 5.14
N ALA A 116 -13.28 13.98 4.84
CA ALA A 116 -13.88 13.48 3.60
C ALA A 116 -15.34 13.95 3.42
N ARG A 117 -16.14 13.94 4.48
CA ARG A 117 -17.53 14.46 4.46
C ARG A 117 -17.59 15.97 4.24
N ARG A 118 -16.73 16.75 4.91
CA ARG A 118 -16.66 18.20 4.73
C ARG A 118 -16.24 18.57 3.32
N ALA A 119 -15.23 17.89 2.78
CA ALA A 119 -14.78 18.07 1.40
C ALA A 119 -15.88 17.74 0.39
N ALA A 120 -16.64 16.66 0.62
CA ALA A 120 -17.79 16.30 -0.22
C ALA A 120 -18.89 17.38 -0.17
N LYS A 121 -19.19 17.93 1.01
CA LYS A 121 -20.17 19.01 1.15
C LYS A 121 -19.71 20.29 0.47
N ALA A 122 -18.47 20.73 0.68
CA ALA A 122 -17.92 21.92 0.04
C ALA A 122 -17.98 21.84 -1.50
N ARG A 123 -17.67 20.67 -2.08
CA ARG A 123 -17.81 20.44 -3.53
C ARG A 123 -19.25 20.49 -4.01
N LEU A 124 -20.21 20.07 -3.19
CA LEU A 124 -21.62 20.15 -3.53
C LEU A 124 -22.10 21.62 -3.50
N ASP A 125 -21.72 22.35 -2.45
CA ASP A 125 -22.06 23.76 -2.28
C ASP A 125 -21.48 24.60 -3.44
N GLU A 126 -20.24 24.33 -3.87
CA GLU A 126 -19.61 24.95 -5.04
C GLU A 126 -20.39 24.67 -6.34
N ARG A 127 -20.77 23.42 -6.60
CA ARG A 127 -21.57 23.05 -7.78
C ARG A 127 -22.98 23.66 -7.77
N LEU A 128 -23.60 23.73 -6.60
CA LEU A 128 -24.89 24.39 -6.44
C LEU A 128 -24.75 25.87 -6.72
N THR A 129 -23.68 26.50 -6.24
CA THR A 129 -23.38 27.90 -6.54
C THR A 129 -23.19 28.09 -8.04
N GLU A 130 -22.36 27.28 -8.70
CA GLU A 130 -22.13 27.34 -10.15
C GLU A 130 -23.41 27.11 -10.99
N GLN A 131 -24.30 26.20 -10.56
CA GLN A 131 -25.61 25.98 -11.19
C GLN A 131 -26.58 27.14 -10.96
N VAL A 132 -26.57 27.74 -9.76
CA VAL A 132 -27.46 28.86 -9.40
C VAL A 132 -26.97 30.17 -10.00
N THR A 133 -25.66 30.38 -10.08
CA THR A 133 -25.02 31.52 -10.77
C THR A 133 -24.83 31.24 -12.26
N GLY A 134 -25.55 30.28 -12.83
CA GLY A 134 -25.38 29.82 -14.20
C GLY A 134 -25.30 31.00 -15.17
N ALA A 135 -24.09 31.26 -15.67
CA ALA A 135 -23.69 32.39 -16.51
C ALA A 135 -24.19 33.77 -16.02
N GLU A 136 -23.28 34.66 -15.62
CA GLU A 136 -23.55 36.08 -15.87
C GLU A 136 -23.95 36.20 -17.34
N ASP A 137 -25.23 36.45 -17.60
CA ASP A 137 -25.74 36.74 -18.94
C ASP A 137 -25.02 38.03 -19.37
N PRO A 138 -24.06 37.99 -20.31
CA PRO A 138 -23.31 39.18 -20.69
C PRO A 138 -24.20 40.23 -21.36
N GLY A 139 -25.47 39.91 -21.62
CA GLY A 139 -26.46 40.78 -22.24
C GLY A 139 -27.37 41.55 -21.28
N ILE A 140 -27.31 41.32 -19.96
CA ILE A 140 -28.18 42.03 -19.01
C ILE A 140 -27.35 42.90 -18.05
N ASP A 141 -27.42 44.21 -18.28
CA ASP A 141 -26.92 45.24 -17.39
C ASP A 141 -27.95 45.50 -16.28
N TYR A 142 -27.69 44.93 -15.11
CA TYR A 142 -28.55 45.06 -13.93
C TYR A 142 -28.48 46.44 -13.28
N ASP A 143 -27.49 47.27 -13.61
CA ASP A 143 -27.38 48.65 -13.12
C ASP A 143 -28.32 49.60 -13.89
N ALA A 144 -28.85 49.20 -15.05
CA ALA A 144 -29.77 49.99 -15.86
C ALA A 144 -31.24 49.90 -15.42
N LEU A 145 -31.60 49.00 -14.50
CA LEU A 145 -33.00 48.72 -14.09
C LEU A 145 -33.40 49.36 -12.74
N SER A 146 -32.52 50.11 -12.09
CA SER A 146 -32.76 50.64 -10.73
C SER A 146 -33.10 52.13 -10.67
N VAL A 147 -33.59 52.75 -11.75
CA VAL A 147 -33.90 54.19 -11.75
C VAL A 147 -35.32 54.44 -12.25
N GLU A 148 -36.10 55.10 -11.38
CA GLU A 148 -37.36 55.83 -11.60
C GLU A 148 -38.68 55.03 -11.61
N ASP A 149 -39.25 54.85 -10.41
CA ASP A 149 -40.71 54.91 -10.18
C ASP A 149 -40.95 55.42 -8.74
N GLU A 150 -40.67 56.71 -8.51
CA GLU A 150 -41.14 57.45 -7.34
C GLU A 150 -41.68 58.81 -7.79
N GLU A 151 -42.86 59.17 -7.28
CA GLU A 151 -43.61 60.42 -7.44
C GLU A 151 -44.54 60.53 -8.67
N ASP A 152 -45.81 60.13 -8.49
CA ASP A 152 -46.94 61.07 -8.72
C ASP A 152 -48.25 60.50 -8.13
N GLN A 153 -48.78 61.07 -7.04
CA GLN A 153 -50.22 61.28 -6.84
C GLN A 153 -50.46 62.49 -5.89
N PRO A 154 -51.31 63.46 -6.28
CA PRO A 154 -51.67 64.62 -5.45
C PRO A 154 -52.66 64.31 -4.32
#